data_AF-N9RXT5-F1
#
_entry.id   AF-N9RXT5-F1
#
_cell.length_a   1.000
_cell.length_b   1.000
_cell.length_c   1.000
_cell.angle_alpha   90.00
_cell.angle_beta   90.00
_cell.angle_gamma   90.00
#
_symmetry.space_group_name_H-M   'P 1'
#
loop_
_entity.id
_entity.type
_entity.pdbx_description
1 polymer ?
#
loop_
_entity_poly.entity_id
_entity_poly.type
_entity_poly.pdbx_seq_one_letter_code
_entity_poly.pdbx_strand_id
1 'polypeptide(L)' 'MIDKTHQLSVRQQSQLIQINRSTLYYKPKEISSTDLSLMRLIDEIHLDYPFMGSRMIRDMLQRQG' A
#
# COMPACT_ATOMS: atom_id res chain seq x y z
N MET A 1 3.13 21.29 6.49
CA MET A 1 1.88 20.90 5.79
C MET A 1 1.84 21.64 4.46
N ILE A 2 1.44 21.00 3.36
CA ILE A 2 1.32 21.67 2.04
C ILE A 2 0.03 22.48 2.01
N ASP A 3 0.09 23.71 1.52
CA ASP A 3 -1.06 24.60 1.37
C ASP A 3 -1.17 25.10 -0.07
N LYS A 4 -2.34 24.93 -0.70
CA LYS A 4 -2.60 25.37 -2.08
C LYS A 4 -2.78 26.89 -2.21
N THR A 5 -3.07 27.59 -1.11
CA THR A 5 -3.25 29.05 -1.08
C THR A 5 -1.96 29.83 -0.76
N HIS A 6 -0.88 29.11 -0.45
CA HIS A 6 0.41 29.70 -0.14
C HIS A 6 1.08 30.35 -1.38
N GLN A 7 1.93 31.35 -1.16
CA GLN A 7 2.66 32.06 -2.24
C GLN A 7 3.59 31.13 -3.05
N LEU A 8 4.16 30.13 -2.37
CA LEU A 8 4.98 29.10 -3.01
C LEU A 8 4.10 28.08 -3.74
N SER A 9 4.50 27.70 -4.94
CA SER A 9 3.82 26.62 -5.67
C SER A 9 3.89 25.29 -4.91
N VAL A 10 2.90 24.41 -5.14
CA VAL A 10 2.89 23.04 -4.58
C VAL A 10 4.19 22.28 -4.89
N ARG A 11 4.80 22.55 -6.05
CA ARG A 11 6.11 21.98 -6.45
C ARG A 11 7.24 22.43 -5.54
N GLN A 12 7.33 23.73 -5.25
CA GLN A 12 8.36 24.27 -4.36
C GLN A 12 8.16 23.77 -2.93
N GLN A 13 6.91 23.76 -2.46
CA GLN A 13 6.59 23.26 -1.13
C GLN A 13 6.93 21.76 -1.00
N SER A 14 6.62 20.92 -2.00
CA SER A 14 6.98 19.49 -1.98
C SER A 14 8.49 19.27 -1.96
N GLN A 15 9.25 20.10 -2.68
CA GLN A 15 10.71 20.05 -2.71
C GLN A 15 11.33 20.45 -1.37
N LEU A 16 10.79 21.49 -0.71
CA LEU A 16 11.27 21.95 0.60
C LEU A 16 11.14 20.89 1.69
N ILE A 17 10.03 20.14 1.68
CA ILE A 17 9.79 19.06 2.66
C ILE A 17 10.22 17.68 2.16
N GLN A 18 10.93 17.61 1.04
CA GLN A 18 11.52 16.39 0.47
C GLN A 18 10.52 15.25 0.23
N ILE A 19 9.28 15.56 -0.15
CA ILE A 19 8.29 14.56 -0.56
C ILE A 19 8.08 14.60 -2.08
N ASN A 20 7.72 13.46 -2.65
CA ASN A 20 7.31 13.43 -4.04
C ASN A 20 5.97 14.16 -4.20
N ARG A 21 5.85 15.00 -5.23
CA ARG A 21 4.61 15.70 -5.57
C ARG A 21 3.46 14.72 -5.85
N SER A 22 3.73 13.53 -6.37
CA SER A 22 2.69 12.52 -6.63
C SER A 22 1.95 12.10 -5.37
N THR A 23 2.65 12.03 -4.23
CA THR A 23 2.09 11.67 -2.92
C THR A 23 1.03 12.67 -2.47
N LEU A 24 1.08 13.93 -2.92
CA LEU A 24 0.08 14.95 -2.58
C LEU A 24 -1.26 14.75 -3.26
N TYR A 25 -1.31 13.96 -4.32
CA TYR A 25 -2.55 13.60 -5.01
C TYR A 25 -3.14 12.29 -4.48
N TYR A 26 -2.40 11.55 -3.66
CA TYR A 26 -2.90 10.34 -3.03
C TYR A 26 -3.96 10.72 -1.98
N LYS A 27 -5.15 10.12 -2.13
CA LYS A 27 -6.15 10.12 -1.06
C LYS A 27 -6.03 8.79 -0.33
N PRO A 28 -5.77 8.77 0.99
CA PRO A 28 -5.84 7.56 1.78
C PRO A 28 -7.18 6.85 1.52
N LYS A 29 -7.10 5.58 1.14
CA LYS A 29 -8.26 4.70 0.98
C LYS A 29 -8.19 3.66 2.08
N GLU A 30 -9.30 3.46 2.77
CA GLU A 30 -9.40 2.38 3.75
C GLU A 30 -9.25 1.02 3.06
N ILE A 31 -8.57 0.11 3.74
CA ILE A 31 -8.41 -1.28 3.29
C ILE A 31 -9.75 -1.98 3.53
N SER A 32 -10.27 -2.68 2.52
CA SER A 32 -11.49 -3.45 2.68
C SER A 32 -11.29 -4.59 3.68
N SER A 33 -12.34 -5.01 4.39
CA SER A 33 -12.26 -6.16 5.31
C SER A 33 -11.82 -7.44 4.59
N THR A 34 -12.20 -7.60 3.33
CA THR A 34 -11.78 -8.71 2.46
C THR A 34 -10.29 -8.66 2.16
N ASP A 35 -9.75 -7.50 1.78
CA ASP A 35 -8.31 -7.35 1.51
C ASP A 35 -7.50 -7.57 2.78
N LEU A 36 -7.96 -7.05 3.93
CA LEU A 36 -7.28 -7.23 5.20
C LEU A 36 -7.25 -8.69 5.64
N SER A 37 -8.33 -9.43 5.41
CA SER A 37 -8.40 -10.87 5.71
C SER A 37 -7.46 -11.66 4.81
N LEU A 38 -7.40 -11.30 3.52
CA LEU A 38 -6.48 -11.90 2.55
C LEU A 38 -5.01 -11.63 2.93
N MET A 39 -4.68 -10.42 3.35
CA MET A 39 -3.32 -10.06 3.80
C MET A 39 -2.88 -10.92 4.99
N ARG A 40 -3.76 -11.08 6.00
CA ARG A 40 -3.48 -11.94 7.17
C ARG A 40 -3.24 -13.39 6.78
N LEU A 41 -4.06 -13.92 5.87
CA LEU A 41 -3.92 -15.29 5.40
C LEU A 41 -2.60 -15.50 4.63
N ILE A 42 -2.18 -14.50 3.83
CA ILE A 42 -0.87 -14.54 3.15
C ILE A 42 0.27 -14.54 4.18
N ASP A 43 0.19 -13.71 5.21
CA ASP A 43 1.19 -13.65 6.27
C ASP A 43 1.28 -15.00 7.03
N GLU A 44 0.14 -15.60 7.37
CA GLU A 44 0.08 -16.93 8.00
C GLU A 44 0.75 -18.01 7.12
N ILE A 45 0.41 -18.07 5.83
CA ILE A 45 1.02 -19.02 4.90
C ILE A 45 2.53 -18.79 4.78
N HIS A 46 2.99 -17.54 4.78
CA HIS A 46 4.41 -17.23 4.69
C HIS A 46 5.19 -17.65 5.95
N LEU A 47 4.57 -17.53 7.13
CA LEU A 47 5.15 -17.98 8.39
C LEU A 47 5.22 -19.51 8.47
N ASP A 48 4.16 -20.21 8.07
CA ASP A 48 4.10 -21.67 8.10
C ASP A 48 4.95 -22.32 6.99
N TYR A 49 5.02 -21.67 5.83
CA TYR A 49 5.69 -22.18 4.63
C TYR A 49 6.60 -21.11 4.00
N PRO A 50 7.75 -20.77 4.62
CA PRO A 50 8.65 -19.71 4.14
C PRO A 50 9.27 -19.98 2.76
N PHE A 51 9.22 -21.23 2.30
CA PHE A 51 9.65 -21.60 0.95
C PHE A 51 8.58 -21.31 -0.13
N MET A 52 7.32 -21.07 0.25
CA MET A 52 6.27 -20.78 -0.70
C MET A 52 6.40 -19.36 -1.25
N GLY A 53 6.94 -19.25 -2.46
CA GLY A 53 6.89 -18.03 -3.25
C GLY A 53 5.46 -17.65 -3.66
N SER A 54 5.28 -16.41 -4.12
CA SER A 54 3.97 -15.81 -4.43
C SER A 54 3.06 -16.64 -5.35
N ARG A 55 3.62 -17.36 -6.32
CA ARG A 55 2.85 -18.25 -7.20
C ARG A 55 2.22 -19.43 -6.44
N MET A 56 2.97 -20.04 -5.54
CA MET A 56 2.46 -21.16 -4.73
C MET A 56 1.40 -20.69 -3.74
N ILE A 57 1.60 -19.53 -3.10
CA ILE A 57 0.60 -18.92 -2.20
C ILE A 57 -0.68 -18.63 -2.98
N ARG A 58 -0.59 -18.01 -4.16
CA ARG A 58 -1.76 -17.76 -5.03
C ARG A 58 -2.50 -19.05 -5.38
N ASP A 59 -1.78 -20.08 -5.82
CA ASP A 59 -2.40 -21.34 -6.24
C ASP A 59 -3.04 -22.07 -5.03
N MET A 60 -2.48 -21.93 -3.83
CA MET A 60 -3.06 -22.42 -2.58
C MET A 60 -4.33 -21.67 -2.21
N LEU A 61 -4.31 -20.33 -2.26
CA LEU A 61 -5.48 -19.49 -2.00
C LEU A 61 -6.62 -19.81 -2.99
N GLN A 62 -6.29 -19.98 -4.27
CA GLN A 62 -7.27 -20.33 -5.30
C GLN A 62 -7.92 -21.71 -5.06
N ARG A 63 -7.23 -22.63 -4.37
CA ARG A 63 -7.79 -23.93 -3.97
C ARG A 63 -8.68 -23.83 -2.73
N GLN A 64 -8.58 -22.75 -1.95
CA GLN A 64 -9.37 -22.55 -0.74
C GLN A 64 -10.73 -21.86 -1.00
N GLY A 65 -10.91 -21.18 -2.13
CA GLY A 65 -12.19 -20.58 -2.55
C GLY A 65 -12.03 -19.24 -3.27
#